data_AF-A0A930EXM1-F1
#
_entry.id   AF-A0A930EXM1-F1
#
_cell.length_a   1.000
_cell.length_b   1.000
_cell.length_c   1.000
_cell.angle_alpha   90.00
_cell.angle_beta   90.00
_cell.angle_gamma   90.00
#
_symmetry.space_group_name_H-M   'P 1'
#
loop_
_entity.id
_entity.type
_entity.pdbx_description
1 polymer ?
#
loop_
_entity_poly.entity_id
_entity_poly.type
_entity_poly.pdbx_seq_one_letter_code
_entity_poly.pdbx_strand_id
1 'polypeptide(L)'
;ISGPGPVLDQQYIQADRFAKSCKRDIDFEIDREDRTVVLTEAGLKKADRTFGIENIYNGEHASIVHYIQNAMRANYLMTRDVEYVVGDDEIILVDQFTGRKMAGREFSDGLHQAIQAKENVGIKQETITLATITYQNFFRLYDLLSGMTGTAKTEENEFLNTYNMRVYEVPTNRPVARIDEPDLVFKDRHEKYEAIVAHTKELYEKGQPVLIGTLSIGINEALSEMLKKQNIPHHVLNAKNDENEAEIIAKAGQKFAVT
;
A
#
# COMPACT_ATOMS: atom_id res chain seq x y z
N ILE A 1 4.53 -10.72 4.01
CA ILE A 1 4.60 -11.66 2.86
C ILE A 1 3.17 -11.85 2.37
N SER A 2 2.92 -11.53 1.11
CA SER A 2 1.65 -11.79 0.45
C SER A 2 1.87 -12.76 -0.70
N GLY A 3 0.83 -13.51 -1.03
CA GLY A 3 0.82 -14.39 -2.18
C GLY A 3 -0.47 -14.24 -2.97
N PRO A 4 -0.47 -14.68 -4.24
CA PRO A 4 -1.71 -14.86 -4.98
C PRO A 4 -2.59 -15.86 -4.22
N GLY A 5 -3.81 -15.45 -3.91
CA GLY A 5 -4.86 -16.35 -3.49
C GLY A 5 -5.24 -17.32 -4.61
N PRO A 6 -5.98 -18.39 -4.31
CA PRO A 6 -6.37 -19.34 -5.34
C PRO A 6 -7.34 -18.68 -6.34
N VAL A 7 -7.18 -18.98 -7.64
CA VAL A 7 -8.08 -18.50 -8.69
C VAL A 7 -9.39 -19.28 -8.60
N LEU A 8 -10.41 -18.69 -7.99
CA LEU A 8 -11.65 -19.40 -7.62
C LEU A 8 -12.91 -18.72 -8.14
N ASP A 9 -12.85 -18.18 -9.36
CA ASP A 9 -13.97 -17.53 -10.05
C ASP A 9 -15.22 -18.43 -10.04
N GLN A 10 -15.06 -19.74 -10.25
CA GLN A 10 -16.18 -20.68 -10.28
C GLN A 10 -16.86 -20.85 -8.93
N GLN A 11 -16.12 -20.84 -7.82
CA GLN A 11 -16.70 -21.05 -6.48
C GLN A 11 -17.50 -19.82 -6.03
N TYR A 12 -16.97 -18.62 -6.30
CA TYR A 12 -17.72 -17.37 -6.07
C TYR A 12 -19.00 -17.31 -6.90
N ILE A 13 -18.95 -17.69 -8.19
CA ILE A 13 -20.13 -17.70 -9.06
C ILE A 13 -21.16 -18.75 -8.59
N GLN A 14 -20.72 -19.94 -8.19
CA GLN A 14 -21.61 -20.99 -7.68
C GLN A 14 -22.26 -20.58 -6.36
N ALA A 15 -21.48 -20.00 -5.44
CA ALA A 15 -21.98 -19.51 -4.16
C ALA A 15 -22.97 -18.34 -4.33
N ASP A 16 -22.73 -17.42 -5.27
CA ASP A 16 -23.67 -16.35 -5.61
C ASP A 16 -25.00 -16.90 -6.16
N ARG A 17 -24.95 -17.88 -7.08
CA ARG A 17 -26.16 -18.56 -7.57
C ARG A 17 -26.92 -19.25 -6.45
N PHE A 18 -26.22 -19.92 -5.54
CA PHE A 18 -26.83 -20.51 -4.35
C PHE A 18 -27.51 -19.45 -3.50
N ALA A 19 -26.81 -18.36 -3.14
CA ALA A 19 -27.33 -17.28 -2.33
C ALA A 19 -28.60 -16.67 -2.95
N LYS A 20 -28.61 -16.40 -4.26
CA LYS A 20 -29.78 -15.91 -5.01
C LYS A 20 -30.94 -16.92 -5.08
N SER A 21 -30.66 -18.21 -4.97
CA SER A 21 -31.70 -19.26 -4.92
C SER A 21 -32.40 -19.35 -3.57
N CYS A 22 -31.75 -18.88 -2.49
CA CYS A 22 -32.24 -18.96 -1.12
C CYS A 22 -33.41 -18.02 -0.84
N LYS A 23 -34.38 -18.50 -0.07
CA LYS A 23 -35.54 -17.72 0.36
C LYS A 23 -35.35 -17.22 1.78
N ARG A 24 -35.52 -15.91 1.95
CA ARG A 24 -35.49 -15.25 3.26
C ARG A 24 -36.56 -15.84 4.19
N ASP A 25 -36.25 -15.94 5.48
CA ASP A 25 -37.11 -16.47 6.55
C ASP A 25 -37.47 -17.97 6.39
N ILE A 26 -36.87 -18.64 5.41
CA ILE A 26 -36.98 -20.10 5.20
C ILE A 26 -35.59 -20.71 5.21
N ASP A 27 -34.74 -20.29 4.27
CA ASP A 27 -33.39 -20.82 4.08
C ASP A 27 -32.35 -20.05 4.92
N PHE A 28 -32.64 -18.80 5.30
CA PHE A 28 -31.74 -17.95 6.06
C PHE A 28 -32.47 -16.83 6.80
N GLU A 29 -31.81 -16.33 7.83
CA GLU A 29 -32.23 -15.17 8.62
C GLU A 29 -31.15 -14.08 8.56
N ILE A 30 -31.58 -12.83 8.69
CA ILE A 30 -30.68 -11.66 8.69
C ILE A 30 -30.75 -11.02 10.07
N ASP A 31 -29.61 -11.00 10.76
CA ASP A 31 -29.44 -10.17 11.94
C ASP A 31 -28.97 -8.78 11.51
N ARG A 32 -29.82 -7.77 11.76
CA ARG A 32 -29.51 -6.38 11.41
C ARG A 32 -28.70 -5.66 12.48
N GLU A 33 -28.74 -6.12 13.74
CA GLU A 33 -27.93 -5.54 14.81
C GLU A 33 -26.48 -5.98 14.64
N ASP A 34 -26.27 -7.28 14.42
CA ASP A 34 -24.93 -7.85 14.23
C ASP A 34 -24.43 -7.77 12.78
N ARG A 35 -25.28 -7.32 11.84
CA ARG A 35 -25.01 -7.33 10.39
C ARG A 35 -24.49 -8.70 9.93
N THR A 36 -25.21 -9.76 10.29
CA THR A 36 -24.88 -11.14 9.90
C THR A 36 -26.03 -11.79 9.13
N VAL A 37 -25.68 -12.80 8.34
CA VAL A 37 -26.66 -13.66 7.65
C VAL A 37 -26.37 -15.09 8.06
N VAL A 38 -27.37 -15.75 8.63
CA VAL A 38 -27.23 -17.11 9.17
C VAL A 38 -28.17 -18.03 8.39
N LEU A 39 -27.65 -19.16 7.91
CA LEU A 39 -28.47 -20.18 7.28
C LEU A 39 -29.28 -20.92 8.34
N THR A 40 -30.55 -21.18 8.06
CA THR A 40 -31.39 -22.06 8.89
C THR A 40 -31.05 -23.53 8.60
N GLU A 41 -31.59 -24.47 9.37
CA GLU A 41 -31.47 -25.90 9.04
C GLU A 41 -31.97 -26.25 7.63
N ALA A 42 -33.00 -25.56 7.14
CA ALA A 42 -33.52 -25.76 5.79
C ALA A 42 -32.51 -25.26 4.74
N GLY A 43 -31.89 -24.10 4.99
CA GLY A 43 -30.83 -23.56 4.14
C GLY A 43 -29.59 -24.44 4.10
N LEU A 44 -29.20 -25.02 5.24
CA LEU A 44 -28.08 -25.95 5.34
C LEU A 44 -28.33 -27.22 4.52
N LYS A 45 -29.50 -27.86 4.69
CA LYS A 45 -29.90 -29.03 3.86
C LYS A 45 -30.00 -28.71 2.37
N LYS A 46 -30.30 -27.46 2.03
CA LYS A 46 -30.31 -27.00 0.64
C LYS A 46 -28.88 -26.81 0.12
N ALA A 47 -27.98 -26.28 0.95
CA ALA A 47 -26.57 -26.18 0.62
C ALA A 47 -25.96 -27.57 0.39
N ASP A 48 -26.17 -28.52 1.31
CA ASP A 48 -25.72 -29.91 1.20
C ASP A 48 -26.12 -30.53 -0.16
N ARG A 49 -27.39 -30.38 -0.54
CA ARG A 49 -27.90 -30.86 -1.84
C ARG A 49 -27.34 -30.13 -3.04
N THR A 50 -27.12 -28.81 -2.94
CA THR A 50 -26.65 -27.98 -4.07
C THR A 50 -25.17 -28.23 -4.36
N PHE A 51 -24.38 -28.44 -3.31
CA PHE A 51 -22.94 -28.68 -3.42
C PHE A 51 -22.57 -30.17 -3.40
N GLY A 52 -23.55 -31.07 -3.25
CA GLY A 52 -23.36 -32.51 -3.32
C GLY A 52 -22.56 -33.09 -2.14
N ILE A 53 -22.69 -32.48 -0.96
CA ILE A 53 -21.96 -32.84 0.26
C ILE A 53 -22.93 -33.37 1.33
N GLU A 54 -22.45 -34.28 2.18
CA GLU A 54 -23.29 -34.89 3.23
C GLU A 54 -23.57 -33.94 4.41
N ASN A 55 -22.57 -33.15 4.78
CA ASN A 55 -22.68 -32.16 5.86
C ASN A 55 -21.68 -31.04 5.65
N ILE A 56 -22.20 -29.84 5.38
CA ILE A 56 -21.39 -28.64 5.14
C ILE A 56 -20.49 -28.21 6.31
N TYR A 57 -20.78 -28.67 7.53
CA TYR A 57 -19.95 -28.39 8.72
C TYR A 57 -18.79 -29.37 8.93
N ASN A 58 -18.60 -30.35 8.04
CA ASN A 58 -17.38 -31.13 8.06
C ASN A 58 -16.17 -30.22 7.74
N GLY A 59 -15.07 -30.35 8.48
CA GLY A 59 -13.90 -29.48 8.34
C GLY A 59 -13.28 -29.47 6.94
N GLU A 60 -13.50 -30.53 6.17
CA GLU A 60 -13.09 -30.65 4.76
C GLU A 60 -13.83 -29.68 3.82
N HIS A 61 -14.96 -29.11 4.23
CA HIS A 61 -15.79 -28.19 3.45
C HIS A 61 -15.73 -26.74 3.93
N ALA A 62 -14.80 -26.41 4.82
CA ALA A 62 -14.64 -25.07 5.39
C ALA A 62 -14.51 -23.97 4.32
N SER A 63 -13.86 -24.26 3.18
CA SER A 63 -13.76 -23.33 2.05
C SER A 63 -15.11 -23.03 1.40
N ILE A 64 -15.95 -24.05 1.18
CA ILE A 64 -17.29 -23.90 0.59
C ILE A 64 -18.21 -23.09 1.53
N VAL A 65 -18.14 -23.38 2.84
CA VAL A 65 -18.86 -22.60 3.87
C VAL A 65 -18.50 -21.13 3.76
N HIS A 66 -17.20 -20.82 3.65
CA HIS A 66 -16.71 -19.46 3.55
C HIS A 66 -17.24 -18.73 2.30
N TYR A 67 -17.24 -19.38 1.13
CA TYR A 67 -17.82 -18.79 -0.09
C TYR A 67 -19.32 -18.52 0.03
N ILE A 68 -20.08 -19.46 0.61
CA ILE A 68 -21.52 -19.29 0.81
C ILE A 68 -21.77 -18.13 1.77
N GLN A 69 -21.07 -18.05 2.89
CA GLN A 69 -21.21 -16.95 3.85
C GLN A 69 -20.92 -15.61 3.18
N ASN A 70 -19.83 -15.50 2.41
CA ASN A 70 -19.52 -14.26 1.68
C ASN A 70 -20.55 -13.93 0.59
N ALA A 71 -21.06 -14.92 -0.14
CA ALA A 71 -22.13 -14.71 -1.11
C ALA A 71 -23.44 -14.25 -0.46
N MET A 72 -23.80 -14.82 0.70
CA MET A 72 -24.97 -14.38 1.48
C MET A 72 -24.79 -12.94 1.98
N ARG A 73 -23.61 -12.60 2.53
CA ARG A 73 -23.28 -11.22 2.95
C ARG A 73 -23.34 -10.25 1.76
N ALA A 74 -22.72 -10.59 0.64
CA ALA A 74 -22.73 -9.75 -0.56
C ALA A 74 -24.15 -9.50 -1.07
N ASN A 75 -25.00 -10.53 -1.11
CA ASN A 75 -26.37 -10.41 -1.63
C ASN A 75 -27.33 -9.69 -0.67
N TYR A 76 -27.19 -9.90 0.65
CA TYR A 76 -28.22 -9.49 1.62
C TYR A 76 -27.80 -8.41 2.62
N LEU A 77 -26.50 -8.10 2.74
CA LEU A 77 -25.98 -7.04 3.62
C LEU A 77 -25.25 -5.93 2.89
N MET A 78 -24.75 -6.19 1.68
CA MET A 78 -24.04 -5.21 0.87
C MET A 78 -25.00 -4.67 -0.19
N THR A 79 -25.32 -3.39 -0.12
CA THR A 79 -26.27 -2.73 -1.02
C THR A 79 -25.52 -1.79 -1.95
N ARG A 80 -25.82 -1.92 -3.25
CA ARG A 80 -25.32 -1.00 -4.27
C ARG A 80 -25.81 0.41 -3.97
N ASP A 81 -24.94 1.38 -4.20
CA ASP A 81 -25.13 2.81 -3.90
C ASP A 81 -25.20 3.15 -2.39
N VAL A 82 -24.90 2.19 -1.50
CA VAL A 82 -24.77 2.41 -0.05
C VAL A 82 -23.37 2.01 0.42
N GLU A 83 -23.01 0.72 0.30
CA GLU A 83 -21.68 0.22 0.68
C GLU A 83 -20.65 0.33 -0.47
N TYR A 84 -21.12 0.24 -1.71
CA TYR A 84 -20.26 0.24 -2.89
C TYR A 84 -21.03 0.77 -4.12
N VAL A 85 -20.28 1.17 -5.15
CA VAL A 85 -20.79 1.47 -6.49
C VAL A 85 -20.06 0.62 -7.52
N VAL A 86 -20.67 0.43 -8.69
CA VAL A 86 -20.06 -0.22 -9.84
C VAL A 86 -19.66 0.86 -10.85
N GLY A 87 -18.39 0.89 -11.25
CA GLY A 87 -17.89 1.83 -12.26
C GLY A 87 -16.74 1.21 -13.06
N ASP A 88 -16.76 1.39 -14.38
CA ASP A 88 -15.73 0.87 -15.31
C ASP A 88 -15.39 -0.62 -15.10
N ASP A 89 -16.42 -1.45 -14.90
CA ASP A 89 -16.28 -2.89 -14.54
C ASP A 89 -15.42 -3.13 -13.28
N GLU A 90 -15.50 -2.22 -12.30
CA GLU A 90 -14.89 -2.39 -10.99
C GLU A 90 -15.87 -2.05 -9.85
N ILE A 91 -15.66 -2.70 -8.70
CA ILE A 91 -16.37 -2.39 -7.46
C ILE A 91 -15.59 -1.32 -6.70
N ILE A 92 -16.22 -0.18 -6.44
CA ILE A 92 -15.61 0.94 -5.71
C ILE A 92 -16.36 1.12 -4.39
N LEU A 93 -15.62 1.04 -3.28
CA LEU A 93 -16.20 1.21 -1.95
C LEU A 93 -16.67 2.64 -1.72
N VAL A 94 -17.75 2.79 -0.95
CA VAL A 94 -18.27 4.09 -0.51
C VAL A 94 -18.09 4.21 1.00
N ASP A 95 -17.53 5.33 1.44
CA ASP A 95 -17.48 5.67 2.86
C ASP A 95 -18.91 5.98 3.35
N GLN A 96 -19.43 5.18 4.28
CA GLN A 96 -20.80 5.32 4.79
C GLN A 96 -21.06 6.65 5.51
N PHE A 97 -20.02 7.31 6.04
CA PHE A 97 -20.16 8.59 6.74
C PHE A 97 -20.12 9.79 5.78
N THR A 98 -19.25 9.73 4.78
CA THR A 98 -18.96 10.88 3.91
C THR A 98 -19.52 10.76 2.49
N GLY A 99 -19.96 9.56 2.09
CA GLY A 99 -20.40 9.25 0.72
C GLY A 99 -19.27 9.27 -0.32
N ARG A 100 -18.01 9.43 0.11
CA ARG A 100 -16.86 9.50 -0.80
C ARG A 100 -16.51 8.12 -1.35
N LYS A 101 -16.20 8.08 -2.65
CA LYS A 101 -15.65 6.89 -3.31
C LYS A 101 -14.21 6.66 -2.84
N MET A 102 -13.92 5.43 -2.40
CA MET A 102 -12.61 5.00 -1.92
C MET A 102 -11.93 4.11 -2.96
N ALA A 103 -11.40 4.72 -4.03
CA ALA A 103 -10.70 4.00 -5.08
C ALA A 103 -9.44 3.29 -4.54
N GLY A 104 -9.17 2.08 -5.03
CA GLY A 104 -8.03 1.26 -4.63
C GLY A 104 -8.17 0.55 -3.28
N ARG A 105 -9.31 0.69 -2.59
CA ARG A 105 -9.65 -0.14 -1.42
C ARG A 105 -10.53 -1.30 -1.82
N GLU A 106 -10.29 -2.45 -1.21
CA GLU A 106 -11.10 -3.65 -1.38
C GLU A 106 -11.67 -4.09 -0.02
N PHE A 107 -12.77 -4.84 -0.04
CA PHE A 107 -13.25 -5.52 1.16
C PHE A 107 -12.35 -6.73 1.43
N SER A 108 -12.07 -7.00 2.70
CA SER A 108 -11.22 -8.13 3.11
C SER A 108 -11.97 -9.47 3.07
N ASP A 109 -11.21 -10.57 3.19
CA ASP A 109 -11.72 -11.91 3.49
C ASP A 109 -12.69 -12.43 2.41
N GLY A 110 -12.32 -12.26 1.14
CA GLY A 110 -13.11 -12.70 -0.02
C GLY A 110 -14.43 -11.96 -0.29
N LEU A 111 -14.85 -11.01 0.56
CA LEU A 111 -16.12 -10.31 0.39
C LEU A 111 -16.14 -9.44 -0.88
N HIS A 112 -15.00 -8.85 -1.27
CA HIS A 112 -14.93 -8.02 -2.48
C HIS A 112 -15.19 -8.85 -3.74
N GLN A 113 -14.60 -10.04 -3.82
CA GLN A 113 -14.80 -11.01 -4.89
C GLN A 113 -16.23 -11.53 -4.93
N ALA A 114 -16.87 -11.73 -3.77
CA ALA A 114 -18.28 -12.10 -3.71
C ALA A 114 -19.21 -11.00 -4.25
N ILE A 115 -18.89 -9.72 -4.01
CA ILE A 115 -19.63 -8.58 -4.60
C ILE A 115 -19.38 -8.49 -6.11
N GLN A 116 -18.15 -8.72 -6.56
CA GLN A 116 -17.83 -8.80 -8.00
C GLN A 116 -18.68 -9.89 -8.68
N ALA A 117 -18.77 -11.08 -8.08
CA ALA A 117 -19.62 -12.16 -8.57
C ALA A 117 -21.10 -11.79 -8.58
N LYS A 118 -21.60 -11.16 -7.51
CA LYS A 118 -22.99 -10.69 -7.40
C LYS A 118 -23.38 -9.74 -8.54
N GLU A 119 -22.51 -8.77 -8.84
CA GLU A 119 -22.73 -7.71 -9.84
C GLU A 119 -22.31 -8.12 -11.26
N ASN A 120 -21.85 -9.37 -11.46
CA ASN A 120 -21.29 -9.88 -12.72
C ASN A 120 -20.10 -9.07 -13.24
N VAL A 121 -19.26 -8.59 -12.32
CA VAL A 121 -18.00 -7.90 -12.59
C VAL A 121 -16.85 -8.91 -12.60
N GLY A 122 -15.77 -8.64 -13.35
CA GLY A 122 -14.58 -9.48 -13.39
C GLY A 122 -14.01 -9.72 -11.98
N ILE A 123 -13.87 -11.00 -11.61
CA ILE A 123 -13.37 -11.39 -10.28
C ILE A 123 -11.85 -11.23 -10.29
N LYS A 124 -11.34 -10.38 -9.41
CA LYS A 124 -9.88 -10.20 -9.26
C LYS A 124 -9.32 -11.26 -8.32
N GLN A 125 -8.12 -11.75 -8.64
CA GLN A 125 -7.41 -12.67 -7.78
C GLN A 125 -7.11 -11.99 -6.43
N GLU A 126 -7.53 -12.62 -5.34
CA GLU A 126 -7.27 -12.11 -4.00
C GLU A 126 -5.76 -12.09 -3.71
N THR A 127 -5.29 -11.06 -3.02
CA THR A 127 -3.93 -11.06 -2.46
C THR A 127 -4.03 -11.43 -0.99
N ILE A 128 -3.64 -12.65 -0.65
CA ILE A 128 -3.71 -13.15 0.73
C ILE A 128 -2.42 -12.81 1.45
N THR A 129 -2.54 -12.24 2.65
CA THR A 129 -1.40 -12.00 3.54
C THR A 129 -1.08 -13.28 4.29
N LEU A 130 0.05 -13.93 3.96
CA LEU A 130 0.47 -15.21 4.54
C LEU A 130 1.19 -15.04 5.88
N ALA A 131 1.93 -13.93 6.03
CA ALA A 131 2.67 -13.63 7.25
C ALA A 131 2.93 -12.13 7.36
N THR A 132 2.83 -11.61 8.58
CA THR A 132 3.11 -10.21 8.90
C THR A 132 3.92 -10.12 10.18
N ILE A 133 4.96 -9.30 10.16
CA ILE A 133 5.67 -8.85 11.35
C ILE A 133 6.12 -7.40 11.10
N THR A 134 6.01 -6.56 12.12
CA THR A 134 6.54 -5.20 12.08
C THR A 134 8.07 -5.25 12.24
N TYR A 135 8.82 -4.32 11.64
CA TYR A 135 10.28 -4.26 11.85
C TYR A 135 10.67 -4.17 13.32
N GLN A 136 9.90 -3.44 14.13
CA GLN A 136 10.08 -3.34 15.58
C GLN A 136 10.12 -4.74 16.22
N ASN A 137 9.06 -5.52 16.05
CA ASN A 137 8.98 -6.89 16.57
C ASN A 137 10.02 -7.83 15.95
N PHE A 138 10.32 -7.70 14.66
CA PHE A 138 11.30 -8.54 13.97
C PHE A 138 12.70 -8.36 14.55
N PHE A 139 13.18 -7.13 14.71
CA PHE A 139 14.51 -6.86 15.27
C PHE A 139 14.63 -7.20 16.75
N ARG A 140 13.52 -7.19 17.50
CA ARG A 140 13.49 -7.63 18.90
C ARG A 140 13.67 -9.14 19.09
N LEU A 141 13.63 -9.93 18.01
CA LEU A 141 13.94 -11.37 18.06
C LEU A 141 15.43 -11.66 18.18
N TYR A 142 16.31 -10.69 17.90
CA TYR A 142 17.75 -10.87 17.98
C TYR A 142 18.24 -10.72 19.42
N ASP A 143 19.03 -11.67 19.91
CA ASP A 143 19.65 -11.62 21.25
C ASP A 143 20.58 -10.40 21.41
N LEU A 144 21.24 -10.01 20.32
CA LEU A 144 22.11 -8.84 20.25
C LEU A 144 21.72 -7.99 19.03
N LEU A 145 21.34 -6.74 19.29
CA LEU A 145 20.99 -5.76 18.28
C LEU A 145 21.94 -4.56 18.36
N SER A 146 22.53 -4.20 17.22
CA SER A 146 23.38 -3.02 17.05
C SER A 146 23.08 -2.35 15.72
N GLY A 147 23.46 -1.07 15.60
CA GLY A 147 23.21 -0.27 14.39
C GLY A 147 24.19 0.89 14.29
N MET A 148 24.39 1.39 13.08
CA MET A 148 25.25 2.54 12.80
C MET A 148 24.56 3.48 11.81
N THR A 149 24.63 4.78 12.06
CA THR A 149 24.11 5.84 11.19
C THR A 149 24.72 7.18 11.57
N GLY A 150 24.69 8.15 10.66
CA GLY A 150 25.15 9.52 10.90
C GLY A 150 24.15 10.42 11.64
N THR A 151 22.89 9.98 11.82
CA THR A 151 21.79 10.87 12.26
C THR A 151 20.93 10.30 13.39
N ALA A 152 21.45 9.39 14.23
CA ALA A 152 20.63 8.75 15.28
C ALA A 152 20.41 9.60 16.54
N LYS A 153 21.24 10.62 16.79
CA LYS A 153 21.27 11.27 18.11
C LYS A 153 19.99 12.04 18.44
N THR A 154 19.32 12.61 17.43
CA THR A 154 18.04 13.30 17.62
C THR A 154 16.90 12.34 17.97
N GLU A 155 16.98 11.09 17.49
CA GLU A 155 15.96 10.05 17.70
C GLU A 155 16.35 9.04 18.80
N GLU A 156 17.28 9.38 19.69
CA GLU A 156 17.80 8.48 20.73
C GLU A 156 16.68 7.87 21.60
N ASN A 157 15.66 8.67 21.94
CA ASN A 157 14.54 8.19 22.73
C ASN A 157 13.73 7.11 22.02
N GLU A 158 13.59 7.19 20.69
CA GLU A 158 12.90 6.15 19.91
C GLU A 158 13.69 4.84 19.92
N PHE A 159 15.02 4.93 19.70
CA PHE A 159 15.91 3.76 19.75
C PHE A 159 15.90 3.08 21.13
N LEU A 160 15.91 3.88 22.20
CA LEU A 160 15.87 3.35 23.55
C LEU A 160 14.51 2.71 23.88
N ASN A 161 13.39 3.37 23.57
CA ASN A 161 12.07 2.88 23.93
C ASN A 161 11.62 1.68 23.09
N THR A 162 11.95 1.68 21.80
CA THR A 162 11.48 0.64 20.86
C THR A 162 12.42 -0.55 20.82
N TYR A 163 13.73 -0.32 20.88
CA TYR A 163 14.76 -1.34 20.66
C TYR A 163 15.70 -1.55 21.86
N ASN A 164 15.55 -0.79 22.96
CA ASN A 164 16.48 -0.77 24.09
C ASN A 164 17.93 -0.48 23.67
N MET A 165 18.10 0.33 22.63
CA MET A 165 19.40 0.71 22.08
C MET A 165 19.78 2.11 22.54
N ARG A 166 21.01 2.27 23.02
CA ARG A 166 21.58 3.59 23.34
C ARG A 166 22.33 4.14 22.14
N VAL A 167 22.25 5.45 21.93
CA VAL A 167 22.92 6.11 20.82
C VAL A 167 24.19 6.80 21.32
N TYR A 168 25.33 6.30 20.84
CA TYR A 168 26.63 6.90 21.10
C TYR A 168 27.11 7.68 19.89
N GLU A 169 27.40 8.96 20.10
CA GLU A 169 28.00 9.81 19.07
C GLU A 169 29.50 9.52 19.00
N VAL A 170 29.94 9.04 17.85
CA VAL A 170 31.37 8.78 17.59
C VAL A 170 31.99 10.05 17.00
N PRO A 171 33.08 10.59 17.56
CA PRO A 171 33.73 11.77 17.02
C PRO A 171 34.16 11.58 15.57
N THR A 172 34.08 12.65 14.78
CA THR A 172 34.52 12.61 13.38
C THR A 172 36.04 12.49 13.29
N ASN A 173 36.53 11.76 12.29
CA ASN A 173 37.98 11.61 12.05
C ASN A 173 38.69 12.94 11.73
N ARG A 174 37.95 13.92 11.21
CA ARG A 174 38.43 15.29 10.95
C ARG A 174 37.37 16.30 11.43
N PRO A 175 37.78 17.53 11.82
CA PRO A 175 36.85 18.59 12.11
C PRO A 175 35.91 18.85 10.93
N VAL A 176 34.63 19.04 11.20
CA VAL A 176 33.64 19.37 10.17
C VAL A 176 33.85 20.81 9.74
N ALA A 177 34.13 21.01 8.45
CA ALA A 177 34.31 22.32 7.83
C ALA A 177 33.18 22.70 6.85
N ARG A 178 32.12 21.88 6.79
CA ARG A 178 30.94 22.14 5.97
C ARG A 178 30.19 23.35 6.54
N ILE A 179 29.78 24.26 5.67
CA ILE A 179 28.94 25.40 6.03
C ILE A 179 27.49 25.01 5.74
N ASP A 180 26.68 24.93 6.79
CA ASP A 180 25.24 24.70 6.69
C ASP A 180 24.53 26.05 6.67
N GLU A 181 24.04 26.45 5.50
CA GLU A 181 23.31 27.71 5.29
C GLU A 181 21.88 27.62 5.86
N PRO A 182 21.29 28.75 6.31
CA PRO A 182 19.92 28.77 6.82
C PRO A 182 18.90 28.48 5.72
N ASP A 183 17.75 27.94 6.13
CA ASP A 183 16.66 27.62 5.20
C ASP A 183 16.11 28.87 4.48
N LEU A 184 15.86 28.73 3.17
CA LEU A 184 15.14 29.70 2.37
C LEU A 184 13.69 29.26 2.17
N VAL A 185 12.75 30.10 2.61
CA VAL A 185 11.31 29.83 2.53
C VAL A 185 10.67 30.70 1.44
N PHE A 186 9.95 30.06 0.52
CA PHE A 186 9.31 30.71 -0.63
C PHE A 186 7.79 30.66 -0.52
N LYS A 187 7.10 31.58 -1.20
CA LYS A 187 5.64 31.68 -1.14
C LYS A 187 4.96 30.50 -1.80
N ASP A 188 5.51 30.01 -2.92
CA ASP A 188 4.99 28.88 -3.65
C ASP A 188 6.11 27.98 -4.21
N ARG A 189 5.69 26.83 -4.77
CA ARG A 189 6.61 25.82 -5.30
C ARG A 189 7.32 26.27 -6.57
N HIS A 190 6.69 27.11 -7.38
CA HIS A 190 7.25 27.55 -8.64
C HIS A 190 8.43 28.47 -8.38
N GLU A 191 8.23 29.48 -7.52
CA GLU A 191 9.28 30.40 -7.07
C GLU A 191 10.46 29.64 -6.44
N LYS A 192 10.17 28.65 -5.59
CA LYS A 192 11.20 27.77 -5.01
C LYS A 192 12.02 27.04 -6.08
N TYR A 193 11.38 26.48 -7.11
CA TYR A 193 12.08 25.73 -8.15
C TYR A 193 12.91 26.63 -9.06
N GLU A 194 12.41 27.83 -9.38
CA GLU A 194 13.18 28.83 -10.11
C GLU A 194 14.42 29.26 -9.32
N ALA A 195 14.28 29.48 -8.00
CA ALA A 195 15.40 29.82 -7.13
C ALA A 195 16.44 28.68 -7.06
N ILE A 196 16.01 27.42 -6.94
CA ILE A 196 16.92 26.25 -6.99
C ILE A 196 17.70 26.26 -8.30
N VAL A 197 17.02 26.37 -9.44
CA VAL A 197 17.66 26.32 -10.76
C VAL A 197 18.62 27.49 -10.98
N ALA A 198 18.25 28.69 -10.53
CA ALA A 198 19.10 29.87 -10.60
C ALA A 198 20.38 29.70 -9.76
N HIS A 199 20.25 29.17 -8.54
CA HIS A 199 21.40 28.92 -7.67
C HIS A 199 22.29 27.79 -8.22
N THR A 200 21.70 26.70 -8.71
CA THR A 200 22.44 25.62 -9.37
C THR A 200 23.23 26.16 -10.58
N LYS A 201 22.63 27.05 -11.37
CA LYS A 201 23.31 27.70 -12.50
C LYS A 201 24.53 28.50 -12.05
N GLU A 202 24.40 29.32 -11.01
CA GLU A 202 25.50 30.11 -10.47
C GLU A 202 26.67 29.22 -9.99
N LEU A 203 26.37 28.13 -9.28
CA LEU A 203 27.37 27.17 -8.81
C LEU A 203 28.02 26.42 -9.97
N TYR A 204 27.22 26.01 -10.96
CA TYR A 204 27.68 25.32 -12.15
C TYR A 204 28.62 26.21 -12.99
N GLU A 205 28.30 27.49 -13.17
CA GLU A 205 29.16 28.45 -13.89
C GLU A 205 30.51 28.65 -13.19
N LYS A 206 30.56 28.55 -11.86
CA LYS A 206 31.80 28.52 -11.07
C LYS A 206 32.54 27.18 -11.13
N GLY A 207 31.91 26.13 -11.65
CA GLY A 207 32.41 24.76 -11.71
C GLY A 207 32.26 23.96 -10.42
N GLN A 208 31.50 24.46 -9.45
CA GLN A 208 31.25 23.76 -8.19
C GLN A 208 30.23 22.63 -8.39
N PRO A 209 30.50 21.41 -7.89
CA PRO A 209 29.56 20.31 -7.95
C PRO A 209 28.29 20.58 -7.12
N VAL A 210 27.15 20.09 -7.60
CA VAL A 210 25.84 20.27 -6.95
C VAL A 210 25.12 18.92 -6.85
N LEU A 211 24.57 18.61 -5.68
CA LEU A 211 23.68 17.48 -5.44
C LEU A 211 22.31 18.00 -4.97
N ILE A 212 21.24 17.67 -5.69
CA ILE A 212 19.89 18.16 -5.41
C ILE A 212 19.01 17.00 -4.88
N GLY A 213 18.64 17.07 -3.61
CA GLY A 213 17.70 16.12 -3.01
C GLY A 213 16.24 16.51 -3.26
N THR A 214 15.40 15.57 -3.71
CA THR A 214 13.94 15.78 -3.82
C THR A 214 13.16 14.65 -3.15
N LEU A 215 11.86 14.90 -2.93
CA LEU A 215 10.95 13.98 -2.24
C LEU A 215 10.20 13.01 -3.16
N SER A 216 10.22 13.23 -4.49
CA SER A 216 9.46 12.39 -5.41
C SER A 216 9.98 12.48 -6.84
N ILE A 217 9.75 11.41 -7.61
CA ILE A 217 10.14 11.32 -9.03
C ILE A 217 9.54 12.47 -9.86
N GLY A 218 8.29 12.86 -9.60
CA GLY A 218 7.66 13.97 -10.32
C GLY A 218 8.36 15.32 -10.09
N ILE A 219 8.97 15.53 -8.92
CA ILE A 219 9.77 16.74 -8.66
C ILE A 219 11.13 16.64 -9.37
N ASN A 220 11.77 15.46 -9.36
CA ASN A 220 13.01 15.21 -10.11
C ASN A 220 12.83 15.56 -11.60
N GLU A 221 11.76 15.05 -12.23
CA GLU A 221 11.47 15.29 -13.64
C GLU A 221 11.22 16.78 -13.92
N ALA A 222 10.43 17.45 -13.06
CA ALA A 222 10.16 18.87 -13.21
C ALA A 222 11.45 19.73 -13.14
N LEU A 223 12.31 19.49 -12.15
CA LEU A 223 13.58 20.19 -12.02
C LEU A 223 14.54 19.84 -13.16
N SER A 224 14.58 18.58 -13.60
CA SER A 224 15.38 18.14 -14.74
C SER A 224 15.03 18.93 -16.00
N GLU A 225 13.74 19.08 -16.31
CA GLU A 225 13.29 19.86 -17.46
C GLU A 225 13.64 21.36 -17.34
N MET A 226 13.57 21.92 -16.13
CA MET A 226 13.98 23.32 -15.90
C MET A 226 15.49 23.51 -16.07
N LEU A 227 16.32 22.57 -15.60
CA LEU A 227 17.77 22.58 -15.79
C LEU A 227 18.16 22.40 -17.26
N LYS A 228 17.47 21.51 -18.01
CA LYS A 228 17.67 21.35 -19.46
C LYS A 228 17.38 22.65 -20.22
N LYS A 229 16.31 23.38 -19.86
CA LYS A 229 16.00 24.69 -20.47
C LYS A 229 17.10 25.73 -20.24
N GLN A 230 17.89 25.59 -19.18
CA GLN A 230 19.05 26.44 -18.89
C GLN A 230 20.37 25.89 -19.46
N ASN A 231 20.32 24.79 -20.23
CA ASN A 231 21.49 24.09 -20.78
C ASN A 231 22.49 23.62 -19.73
N ILE A 232 22.01 23.18 -18.56
CA ILE A 232 22.85 22.62 -17.48
C ILE A 232 22.83 21.08 -17.60
N PRO A 233 23.95 20.44 -17.99
CA PRO A 233 24.07 18.98 -18.00
C PRO A 233 23.96 18.45 -16.57
N HIS A 234 23.14 17.42 -16.38
CA HIS A 234 22.93 16.80 -15.07
C HIS A 234 22.52 15.34 -15.21
N HIS A 235 22.64 14.60 -14.12
CA HIS A 235 22.12 13.24 -13.97
C HIS A 235 20.86 13.25 -13.09
N VAL A 236 19.98 12.26 -13.27
CA VAL A 236 18.79 12.07 -12.43
C VAL A 236 18.82 10.66 -11.88
N LEU A 237 18.66 10.53 -10.57
CA LEU A 237 18.64 9.27 -9.84
C LEU A 237 17.25 9.08 -9.24
N ASN A 238 16.64 7.93 -9.51
CA ASN A 238 15.26 7.65 -9.12
C ASN A 238 15.13 6.44 -8.18
N ALA A 239 16.24 5.95 -7.63
CA ALA A 239 16.31 4.77 -6.76
C ALA A 239 15.65 3.54 -7.40
N LYS A 240 15.82 3.37 -8.73
CA LYS A 240 15.28 2.21 -9.47
C LYS A 240 16.36 1.20 -9.83
N ASN A 241 17.61 1.62 -9.99
CA ASN A 241 18.73 0.78 -10.42
C ASN A 241 20.00 1.10 -9.60
N ASP A 242 20.12 0.49 -8.42
CA ASP A 242 21.15 0.82 -7.43
C ASP A 242 22.59 0.75 -7.95
N GLU A 243 22.94 -0.22 -8.81
CA GLU A 243 24.31 -0.38 -9.33
C GLU A 243 24.74 0.77 -10.25
N ASN A 244 23.88 1.19 -11.18
CA ASN A 244 24.18 2.29 -12.10
C ASN A 244 24.17 3.65 -11.38
N GLU A 245 23.29 3.81 -10.39
CA GLU A 245 23.20 5.05 -9.62
C GLU A 245 24.45 5.26 -8.74
N ALA A 246 25.03 4.19 -8.19
CA ALA A 246 26.27 4.26 -7.43
C ALA A 246 27.46 4.80 -8.25
N GLU A 247 27.59 4.40 -9.53
CA GLU A 247 28.64 4.90 -10.41
C GLU A 247 28.50 6.40 -10.70
N ILE A 248 27.26 6.89 -10.80
CA ILE A 248 26.97 8.31 -11.01
C ILE A 248 27.28 9.10 -9.72
N ILE A 249 26.81 8.63 -8.58
CA ILE A 249 27.09 9.26 -7.26
C ILE A 249 28.59 9.34 -6.99
N ALA A 250 29.37 8.31 -7.33
CA ALA A 250 30.81 8.33 -7.17
C ALA A 250 31.50 9.48 -7.95
N LYS A 251 30.85 9.99 -9.00
CA LYS A 251 31.33 11.11 -9.83
C LYS A 251 30.67 12.46 -9.48
N ALA A 252 29.72 12.49 -8.54
CA ALA A 252 28.97 13.71 -8.21
C ALA A 252 29.83 14.83 -7.60
N GLY A 253 31.02 14.52 -7.07
CA GLY A 253 31.96 15.52 -6.55
C GLY A 253 32.91 16.13 -7.60
N GLN A 254 32.80 15.74 -8.87
CA GLN A 254 33.69 16.24 -9.93
C GLN A 254 33.30 17.67 -10.36
N LYS A 255 34.28 18.42 -10.89
CA LYS A 255 34.05 19.77 -11.40
C LYS A 255 32.92 19.76 -12.44
N PHE A 256 31.98 20.71 -12.33
CA PHE A 256 30.78 20.81 -13.16
C PHE A 256 29.78 19.64 -13.05
N ALA A 257 29.89 18.75 -12.06
CA ALA A 257 28.89 17.71 -11.85
C ALA A 257 27.60 18.29 -11.25
N VAL A 258 26.45 17.94 -11.83
CA VAL A 258 25.12 18.21 -11.25
C VAL A 258 24.37 16.89 -11.21
N THR A 259 23.91 16.51 -10.03
CA THR A 259 23.26 15.22 -9.75
C THR A 259 21.98 15.41 -8.95
#